data_AF-A0ABD2K673-F1
#
_entry.id   AF-A0ABD2K673-F1
#
_cell.length_a   1.000
_cell.length_b   1.000
_cell.length_c   1.000
_cell.angle_alpha   90.00
_cell.angle_beta   90.00
_cell.angle_gamma   90.00
#
_symmetry.space_group_name_H-M   'P 1'
#
loop_
_entity.id
_entity.type
_entity.pdbx_description
1 polymer ?
#
loop_
_entity_poly.entity_id
_entity_poly.type
_entity_poly.pdbx_seq_one_letter_code
_entity_poly.pdbx_strand_id
1 'polypeptide(L)'
;MIVSKSFNFCRTAFASFVRRAFASSSASGGPPPPSLEGAAAEFPSASDETEEPLQAERKRYDYNGETLRELGYDKYPYYVERAWWTEGKRMTFWPHWRQLADIKRRRLVAEWGPMRMRYKAMKTNDILPRVIIDEFQERMDNMPRRAHPVLIIQMCQFTSKRRGKLNKFRVSRHCFRDIADRGGLSGIQRSIW
;
A
#
# COMPACT_ATOMS: atom_id res chain seq x y z
N MET A 1 -21.85 -10.02 55.75
CA MET A 1 -22.42 -8.90 54.98
C MET A 1 -22.07 -9.12 53.51
N ILE A 2 -22.97 -9.78 52.79
CA ILE A 2 -22.87 -10.10 51.36
C ILE A 2 -23.83 -9.14 50.67
N VAL A 3 -23.36 -8.33 49.73
CA VAL A 3 -24.25 -7.55 48.85
C VAL A 3 -23.88 -7.85 47.40
N SER A 4 -24.64 -8.78 46.85
CA SER A 4 -24.91 -8.95 45.43
C SER A 4 -25.67 -7.73 44.89
N LYS A 5 -25.29 -7.21 43.72
CA LYS A 5 -26.24 -6.54 42.82
C LYS A 5 -26.11 -7.09 41.41
N SER A 6 -27.17 -7.77 41.04
CA SER A 6 -27.51 -8.38 39.76
C SER A 6 -27.97 -7.33 38.75
N PHE A 7 -27.86 -7.71 37.46
CA PHE A 7 -28.77 -7.37 36.35
C PHE A 7 -28.73 -5.89 35.87
N ASN A 8 -28.80 -5.53 34.59
CA ASN A 8 -29.56 -6.18 33.53
C ASN A 8 -29.05 -5.80 32.13
N PHE A 9 -29.16 -6.78 31.26
CA PHE A 9 -29.00 -6.76 29.82
C PHE A 9 -30.24 -6.12 29.18
N CYS A 10 -30.10 -5.21 28.22
CA CYS A 10 -31.20 -4.81 27.35
C CYS A 10 -30.73 -4.72 25.90
N ARG A 11 -31.08 -5.76 25.15
CA ARG A 11 -31.21 -5.77 23.69
C ARG A 11 -32.54 -5.09 23.33
N THR A 12 -32.50 -4.20 22.33
CA THR A 12 -33.55 -3.89 21.33
C THR A 12 -33.13 -2.59 20.64
N ALA A 13 -33.32 -2.31 19.35
CA ALA A 13 -33.86 -3.04 18.22
C ALA A 13 -33.40 -2.29 16.94
N PHE A 14 -33.40 -3.03 15.84
CA PHE A 14 -33.35 -2.54 14.46
C PHE A 14 -34.39 -1.43 14.19
N ALA A 15 -34.02 -0.39 13.46
CA ALA A 15 -34.70 0.04 12.22
C ALA A 15 -34.13 1.37 11.67
N SER A 16 -33.77 1.32 10.39
CA SER A 16 -33.82 2.35 9.34
C SER A 16 -34.35 3.75 9.70
N PHE A 17 -33.72 4.80 9.17
CA PHE A 17 -34.27 5.57 8.03
C PHE A 17 -33.31 6.70 7.61
N VAL A 18 -33.32 7.00 6.33
CA VAL A 18 -32.46 7.92 5.60
C VAL A 18 -33.02 9.35 5.64
N ARG A 19 -32.12 10.35 5.74
CA ARG A 19 -32.24 11.78 5.38
C ARG A 19 -33.35 12.64 6.03
N ARG A 20 -32.91 13.67 6.75
CA ARG A 20 -33.22 15.10 6.46
C ARG A 20 -32.31 15.99 7.32
N ALA A 21 -31.47 16.81 6.68
CA ALA A 21 -31.67 18.26 6.52
C ALA A 21 -31.54 19.03 7.84
N PHE A 22 -30.38 19.65 8.05
CA PHE A 22 -30.21 20.70 9.04
C PHE A 22 -30.04 22.02 8.32
N ALA A 23 -31.05 22.89 8.48
CA ALA A 23 -30.95 24.31 8.23
C ALA A 23 -30.39 25.02 9.49
N SER A 24 -29.70 26.11 9.21
CA SER A 24 -28.93 27.06 10.02
C SER A 24 -29.42 27.45 11.42
N SER A 25 -28.46 27.77 12.29
CA SER A 25 -28.53 28.95 13.18
C SER A 25 -27.16 29.64 13.31
N SER A 26 -27.22 30.97 13.26
CA SER A 26 -26.25 32.08 13.38
C SER A 26 -25.35 32.07 14.65
N ALA A 27 -24.21 32.75 14.83
CA ALA A 27 -23.44 33.80 14.12
C ALA A 27 -22.05 34.00 14.79
N SER A 28 -21.26 34.93 14.22
CA SER A 28 -19.92 35.48 14.57
C SER A 28 -18.76 34.81 13.82
N GLY A 29 -17.90 35.49 13.05
CA GLY A 29 -17.75 36.90 12.68
C GLY A 29 -16.36 36.99 12.03
N GLY A 30 -16.29 37.04 10.70
CA GLY A 30 -15.05 37.13 9.92
C GLY A 30 -15.26 38.06 8.72
N PRO A 31 -14.23 38.81 8.28
CA PRO A 31 -14.40 39.90 7.33
C PRO A 31 -14.82 39.40 5.93
N PRO A 32 -15.60 40.21 5.19
CA PRO A 32 -16.14 39.82 3.89
C PRO A 32 -15.05 39.82 2.80
N PRO A 33 -15.10 38.89 1.82
CA PRO A 33 -14.30 39.02 0.62
C PRO A 33 -14.86 40.13 -0.28
N PRO A 34 -14.02 41.05 -0.80
CA PRO A 34 -14.48 42.09 -1.71
C PRO A 34 -14.81 41.50 -3.09
N SER A 35 -16.04 41.74 -3.55
CA SER A 35 -16.51 41.48 -4.92
C SER A 35 -16.05 42.58 -5.88
N LEU A 36 -15.74 42.12 -7.09
CA LEU A 36 -15.14 42.79 -8.24
C LEU A 36 -16.04 43.85 -8.89
N GLU A 37 -15.47 44.98 -9.32
CA GLU A 37 -15.89 45.71 -10.52
C GLU A 37 -14.63 46.25 -11.22
N GLY A 38 -14.53 46.03 -12.54
CA GLY A 38 -13.27 45.92 -13.26
C GLY A 38 -12.79 47.14 -14.04
N ALA A 39 -11.60 47.00 -14.62
CA ALA A 39 -11.20 47.61 -15.89
C ALA A 39 -10.01 46.81 -16.46
N ALA A 40 -10.06 46.59 -17.77
CA ALA A 40 -9.31 45.60 -18.53
C ALA A 40 -7.81 45.89 -18.68
N ALA A 41 -7.02 44.81 -18.73
CA ALA A 41 -5.78 44.72 -19.51
C ALA A 41 -5.67 43.30 -20.08
N GLU A 42 -5.40 43.23 -21.37
CA GLU A 42 -5.60 42.11 -22.29
C GLU A 42 -4.70 40.90 -21.99
N PHE A 43 -5.27 39.69 -22.08
CA PHE A 43 -4.50 38.44 -22.20
C PHE A 43 -4.72 37.82 -23.58
N PRO A 44 -3.68 37.27 -24.23
CA PRO A 44 -3.78 36.78 -25.60
C PRO A 44 -4.62 35.49 -25.66
N SER A 45 -5.53 35.45 -26.63
CA SER A 45 -6.29 34.28 -27.03
C SER A 45 -5.40 33.29 -27.81
N ALA A 46 -5.18 32.11 -27.24
CA ALA A 46 -4.95 30.89 -28.01
C ALA A 46 -5.48 29.71 -27.17
N SER A 47 -6.51 29.08 -27.69
CA SER A 47 -7.12 27.85 -27.23
C SER A 47 -6.07 26.77 -26.96
N ASP A 48 -5.94 26.33 -25.71
CA ASP A 48 -5.39 25.02 -25.38
C ASP A 48 -6.41 24.30 -24.50
N GLU A 49 -7.30 23.58 -25.17
CA GLU A 49 -8.07 22.53 -24.52
C GLU A 49 -7.05 21.51 -24.00
N THR A 50 -6.82 21.49 -22.69
CA THR A 50 -6.12 20.37 -22.08
C THR A 50 -7.11 19.21 -22.05
N GLU A 51 -7.19 18.51 -23.18
CA GLU A 51 -7.87 17.23 -23.29
C GLU A 51 -7.26 16.26 -22.26
N GLU A 52 -8.04 15.87 -21.27
CA GLU A 52 -7.87 14.58 -20.58
C GLU A 52 -7.58 13.52 -21.65
N PRO A 53 -6.51 12.71 -21.58
CA PRO A 53 -6.21 11.79 -22.66
C PRO A 53 -7.38 10.83 -22.84
N LEU A 54 -8.12 11.04 -23.93
CA LEU A 54 -9.21 10.21 -24.40
C LEU A 54 -8.71 8.77 -24.40
N GLN A 55 -9.45 7.92 -23.70
CA GLN A 55 -9.24 6.48 -23.51
C GLN A 55 -8.32 5.88 -24.58
N ALA A 56 -7.06 5.58 -24.21
CA ALA A 56 -6.09 5.00 -25.13
C ALA A 56 -6.74 3.90 -25.98
N GLU A 57 -6.91 4.18 -27.28
CA GLU A 57 -7.59 3.27 -28.19
C GLU A 57 -6.89 1.91 -28.13
N ARG A 58 -7.63 0.88 -27.73
CA ARG A 58 -7.09 -0.47 -27.71
C ARG A 58 -6.88 -0.90 -29.15
N LYS A 59 -5.63 -0.83 -29.62
CA LYS A 59 -5.23 -1.38 -30.92
C LYS A 59 -5.66 -2.85 -31.00
N ARG A 60 -6.64 -3.12 -31.86
CA ARG A 60 -7.07 -4.48 -32.22
C ARG A 60 -6.16 -4.91 -33.39
N TYR A 61 -5.29 -5.88 -33.14
CA TYR A 61 -4.39 -6.40 -34.16
C TYR A 61 -5.01 -7.63 -34.81
N ASP A 62 -5.02 -7.67 -36.13
CA ASP A 62 -5.38 -8.86 -36.91
C ASP A 62 -4.19 -9.81 -36.99
N TYR A 63 -4.44 -11.10 -37.22
CA TYR A 63 -3.37 -12.11 -37.30
C TYR A 63 -2.77 -12.12 -38.73
N ASN A 64 -1.79 -11.26 -38.97
CA ASN A 64 -1.10 -11.07 -40.25
C ASN A 64 0.43 -11.06 -40.03
N GLY A 65 1.24 -11.35 -41.05
CA GLY A 65 2.69 -11.33 -40.97
C GLY A 65 3.27 -9.95 -40.61
N GLU A 66 2.67 -8.88 -41.12
CA GLU A 66 3.09 -7.50 -40.83
C GLU A 66 2.79 -7.11 -39.38
N THR A 67 1.63 -7.50 -38.84
CA THR A 67 1.28 -7.24 -37.44
C THR A 67 2.16 -8.04 -36.48
N LEU A 68 2.58 -9.26 -36.86
CA LEU A 68 3.55 -10.05 -36.10
C LEU A 68 4.93 -9.38 -36.06
N ARG A 69 5.35 -8.70 -37.13
CA ARG A 69 6.59 -7.90 -37.18
C ARG A 69 6.50 -6.66 -36.30
N GLU A 70 5.39 -5.91 -36.38
CA GLU A 70 5.14 -4.73 -35.55
C GLU A 70 5.12 -5.05 -34.05
N LEU A 71 4.57 -6.21 -33.68
CA LEU A 71 4.51 -6.69 -32.31
C LEU A 71 5.81 -7.36 -31.83
N GLY A 72 6.79 -7.55 -32.72
CA GLY A 72 8.09 -8.13 -32.40
C GLY A 72 8.11 -9.66 -32.23
N TYR A 73 7.17 -10.39 -32.85
CA TYR A 73 7.04 -11.85 -32.76
C TYR A 73 7.77 -12.64 -33.87
N ASP A 74 8.43 -11.97 -34.81
CA ASP A 74 9.12 -12.61 -35.97
C ASP A 74 10.55 -13.09 -35.60
N LYS A 75 11.14 -12.62 -34.49
CA LYS A 75 12.51 -12.96 -34.05
C LYS A 75 12.50 -13.70 -32.70
N TYR A 76 13.39 -14.68 -32.54
CA TYR A 76 13.56 -15.39 -31.25
C TYR A 76 14.17 -14.44 -30.19
N PRO A 77 13.70 -14.47 -28.92
CA PRO A 77 12.59 -15.28 -28.40
C PRO A 77 11.23 -14.77 -28.89
N TYR A 78 10.42 -15.69 -29.41
CA TYR A 78 9.09 -15.42 -30.02
C TYR A 78 8.01 -14.94 -29.03
N TYR A 79 8.41 -14.58 -27.82
CA TYR A 79 7.57 -13.94 -26.82
C TYR A 79 8.20 -12.62 -26.47
N VAL A 80 7.39 -11.56 -26.36
CA VAL A 80 7.85 -10.34 -25.71
C VAL A 80 8.32 -10.76 -24.32
N GLU A 81 9.59 -10.54 -23.99
CA GLU A 81 10.07 -10.46 -22.62
C GLU A 81 9.38 -9.26 -21.97
N ARG A 82 8.08 -9.40 -21.74
CA ARG A 82 7.37 -8.58 -20.79
C ARG A 82 8.01 -9.01 -19.49
N ALA A 83 8.96 -8.24 -18.99
CA ALA A 83 9.39 -8.26 -17.61
C ALA A 83 8.22 -7.84 -16.69
N TRP A 84 7.04 -8.43 -16.89
CA TRP A 84 5.83 -8.20 -16.14
C TRP A 84 6.01 -8.70 -14.70
N TRP A 85 6.97 -9.59 -14.45
CA TRP A 85 7.38 -9.97 -13.09
C TRP A 85 8.17 -8.85 -12.39
N THR A 86 8.78 -7.93 -13.12
CA THR A 86 9.47 -6.77 -12.56
C THR A 86 8.44 -5.69 -12.18
N GLU A 87 7.50 -5.36 -13.08
CA GLU A 87 6.62 -4.18 -12.91
C GLU A 87 5.16 -4.33 -13.41
N GLY A 88 4.73 -5.52 -13.85
CA GLY A 88 3.41 -5.76 -14.43
C GLY A 88 2.35 -6.25 -13.44
N LYS A 89 1.24 -5.52 -13.30
CA LYS A 89 0.10 -5.85 -12.42
C LYS A 89 -0.81 -7.00 -12.92
N ARG A 90 -0.49 -7.69 -14.04
CA ARG A 90 -1.44 -8.59 -14.73
C ARG A 90 -1.36 -10.07 -14.36
N MET A 91 -0.38 -10.48 -13.56
CA MET A 91 -0.30 -11.84 -13.04
C MET A 91 0.19 -11.74 -11.59
N THR A 92 -0.74 -11.70 -10.64
CA THR A 92 -0.34 -11.80 -9.23
C THR A 92 0.03 -13.25 -8.96
N PHE A 93 1.31 -13.59 -9.18
CA PHE A 93 1.95 -14.82 -8.68
C PHE A 93 1.87 -14.94 -7.14
N TRP A 94 1.32 -13.92 -6.47
CA TRP A 94 1.06 -13.91 -5.05
C TRP A 94 -0.13 -14.81 -4.71
N PRO A 95 0.03 -15.74 -3.75
CA PRO A 95 -1.05 -16.59 -3.25
C PRO A 95 -2.24 -15.80 -2.67
N HIS A 96 -1.99 -14.57 -2.20
CA HIS A 96 -3.01 -13.71 -1.61
C HIS A 96 -2.63 -12.22 -1.72
N TRP A 97 -3.62 -11.33 -1.82
CA TRP A 97 -3.44 -9.87 -1.81
C TRP A 97 -2.67 -9.33 -0.60
N ARG A 98 -2.62 -10.08 0.51
CA ARG A 98 -1.90 -9.70 1.72
C ARG A 98 -0.39 -9.75 1.51
N GLN A 99 0.07 -10.70 0.69
CA GLN A 99 1.48 -10.81 0.32
C GLN A 99 1.87 -9.67 -0.62
N LEU A 100 1.02 -9.32 -1.59
CA LEU A 100 1.22 -8.11 -2.41
C LEU A 100 1.36 -6.85 -1.54
N ALA A 101 0.49 -6.68 -0.55
CA ALA A 101 0.56 -5.55 0.38
C ALA A 101 1.84 -5.56 1.24
N ASP A 102 2.34 -6.74 1.64
CA ASP A 102 3.62 -6.87 2.37
C ASP A 102 4.82 -6.54 1.50
N ILE A 103 4.80 -6.95 0.23
CA ILE A 103 5.88 -6.65 -0.72
C ILE A 103 5.96 -5.16 -1.01
N LYS A 104 4.81 -4.51 -1.23
CA LYS A 104 4.77 -3.04 -1.37
C LYS A 104 5.34 -2.34 -0.13
N ARG A 105 5.02 -2.83 1.08
CA ARG A 105 5.60 -2.32 2.33
C ARG A 105 7.12 -2.53 2.38
N ARG A 106 7.63 -3.70 2.00
CA ARG A 106 9.08 -3.97 2.00
C ARG A 106 9.84 -3.12 0.99
N ARG A 107 9.29 -2.90 -0.20
CA ARG A 107 9.86 -1.99 -1.22
C ARG A 107 9.96 -0.57 -0.67
N LEU A 108 8.85 -0.07 -0.12
CA LEU A 108 8.82 1.26 0.50
C LEU A 108 9.81 1.39 1.69
N VAL A 109 9.95 0.35 2.50
CA VAL A 109 10.93 0.34 3.60
C VAL A 109 12.36 0.30 3.08
N ALA A 110 12.63 -0.32 1.94
CA ALA A 110 13.96 -0.28 1.32
C ALA A 110 14.32 1.13 0.84
N GLU A 111 13.36 1.86 0.27
CA GLU A 111 13.52 3.25 -0.18
C GLU A 111 13.72 4.22 1.01
N TRP A 112 12.82 4.19 1.99
CA TRP A 112 12.78 5.18 3.10
C TRP A 112 13.57 4.76 4.34
N GLY A 113 13.97 3.49 4.43
CA GLY A 113 14.74 2.93 5.53
C GLY A 113 15.97 3.74 5.95
N PRO A 114 16.88 4.13 5.04
CA PRO A 114 18.08 4.89 5.40
C PRO A 114 17.74 6.27 5.99
N MET A 115 16.79 7.00 5.41
CA MET A 115 16.36 8.31 5.90
C MET A 115 15.75 8.20 7.30
N ARG A 116 14.90 7.19 7.51
CA ARG A 116 14.30 6.92 8.81
C ARG A 116 15.34 6.62 9.90
N MET A 117 16.39 5.87 9.57
CA MET A 117 17.47 5.57 10.51
C MET A 117 18.25 6.83 10.90
N ARG A 118 18.54 7.70 9.93
CA ARG A 118 19.20 8.99 10.17
C ARG A 118 18.37 9.89 11.09
N TYR A 119 17.07 10.04 10.81
CA TYR A 119 16.19 10.86 11.65
C TYR A 119 16.01 10.27 13.04
N LYS A 120 15.91 8.94 13.14
CA LYS A 120 15.82 8.27 14.43
C LYS A 120 17.08 8.53 15.27
N ALA A 121 18.27 8.46 14.68
CA ALA A 121 19.51 8.78 15.38
C ALA A 121 19.48 10.21 15.93
N MET A 122 19.14 11.20 15.10
CA MET A 122 19.04 12.60 15.53
C MET A 122 18.02 12.82 16.65
N LYS A 123 16.86 12.14 16.56
CA LYS A 123 15.80 12.21 17.58
C LYS A 123 16.21 11.60 18.92
N THR A 124 16.95 10.50 18.93
CA THR A 124 17.32 9.78 20.16
C THR A 124 18.61 10.28 20.81
N ASN A 125 19.23 11.33 20.27
CA ASN A 125 20.46 11.88 20.81
C ASN A 125 20.18 12.81 22.00
N ASP A 126 21.01 12.71 23.04
CA ASP A 126 20.88 13.53 24.26
C ASP A 126 21.73 14.82 24.22
N ILE A 127 22.62 14.97 23.24
CA ILE A 127 23.59 16.08 23.13
C ILE A 127 22.99 17.29 22.40
N LEU A 128 22.03 17.05 21.49
CA LEU A 128 21.48 18.08 20.62
C LEU A 128 20.49 18.97 21.40
N PRO A 129 20.40 20.26 21.05
CA PRO A 129 19.37 21.13 21.61
C PRO A 129 17.98 20.66 21.20
N ARG A 130 16.99 20.92 22.07
CA ARG A 130 15.64 20.38 21.93
C ARG A 130 14.95 20.78 20.62
N VAL A 131 15.20 22.01 20.16
CA VAL A 131 14.67 22.54 18.89
C VAL A 131 14.98 21.61 17.72
N ILE A 132 16.22 21.13 17.61
CA ILE A 132 16.63 20.24 16.52
C ILE A 132 15.97 18.86 16.65
N ILE A 133 15.85 18.34 17.87
CA ILE A 133 15.19 17.05 18.13
C ILE A 133 13.73 17.10 17.70
N ASP A 134 13.04 18.19 18.03
CA ASP A 134 11.63 18.41 17.69
C ASP A 134 11.44 18.53 16.17
N GLU A 135 12.32 19.23 15.44
CA GLU A 135 12.31 19.26 13.97
C GLU A 135 12.44 17.86 13.36
N PHE A 136 13.35 17.03 13.86
CA PHE A 136 13.51 15.66 13.35
C PHE A 136 12.33 14.76 13.72
N GLN A 137 11.67 15.02 14.86
CA GLN A 137 10.44 14.35 15.21
C GLN A 137 9.32 14.68 14.21
N GLU A 138 9.13 15.96 13.86
CA GLU A 138 8.17 16.38 12.83
C GLU A 138 8.49 15.76 11.46
N ARG A 139 9.76 15.76 11.05
CA ARG A 139 10.21 15.08 9.80
C ARG A 139 9.93 13.57 9.84
N MET A 140 10.03 12.93 11.01
CA MET A 140 9.68 11.52 11.15
C MET A 140 8.19 11.26 11.04
N ASP A 141 7.36 12.18 11.52
CA ASP A 141 5.90 12.07 11.49
C ASP A 141 5.34 12.36 10.09
N ASN A 142 6.00 13.21 9.31
CA ASN A 142 5.67 13.51 7.91
C ASN A 142 5.96 12.36 6.92
N MET A 143 6.72 11.34 7.33
CA MET A 143 7.03 10.20 6.44
C MET A 143 5.79 9.32 6.14
N PRO A 144 5.78 8.59 5.01
CA PRO A 144 4.68 7.70 4.69
C PRO A 144 4.52 6.59 5.75
N ARG A 145 3.32 6.47 6.33
CA ARG A 145 3.02 5.51 7.42
C ARG A 145 3.42 4.06 7.12
N ARG A 146 3.34 3.63 5.86
CA ARG A 146 3.70 2.26 5.44
C ARG A 146 5.21 1.98 5.41
N ALA A 147 6.05 3.01 5.52
CA ALA A 147 7.50 2.89 5.57
C ALA A 147 8.04 2.52 6.96
N HIS A 148 7.18 2.32 7.95
CA HIS A 148 7.61 1.86 9.26
C HIS A 148 8.02 0.38 9.21
N PRO A 149 9.26 0.02 9.59
CA PRO A 149 9.73 -1.36 9.53
C PRO A 149 8.95 -2.32 10.45
N VAL A 150 8.39 -1.81 11.55
CA VAL A 150 7.53 -2.56 12.48
C VAL A 150 6.31 -3.17 11.79
N LEU A 151 5.83 -2.54 10.71
CA LEU A 151 4.67 -3.02 9.98
C LEU A 151 4.98 -4.25 9.12
N ILE A 152 6.25 -4.56 8.84
CA ILE A 152 6.63 -5.73 8.03
C ILE A 152 6.32 -7.00 8.82
N ILE A 153 5.53 -7.89 8.22
CA ILE A 153 5.18 -9.17 8.82
C ILE A 153 5.87 -10.24 8.00
N GLN A 154 6.65 -11.10 8.65
CA GLN A 154 7.14 -12.30 7.98
C GLN A 154 5.94 -13.20 7.65
N MET A 155 5.81 -13.64 6.41
CA MET A 155 4.72 -14.51 5.95
C MET A 155 5.33 -15.70 5.22
N CYS A 156 4.56 -16.79 5.09
CA CYS A 156 4.94 -17.88 4.20
C CYS A 156 5.01 -17.37 2.76
N GLN A 157 6.11 -17.65 2.06
CA GLN A 157 6.29 -17.20 0.67
C GLN A 157 5.33 -17.88 -0.31
N PHE A 158 4.95 -19.14 -0.04
CA PHE A 158 4.10 -19.94 -0.92
C PHE A 158 2.60 -19.83 -0.66
N THR A 159 2.19 -19.55 0.59
CA THR A 159 0.76 -19.57 0.97
C THR A 159 0.29 -18.28 1.63
N SER A 160 1.17 -17.30 1.83
CA SER A 160 0.86 -16.05 2.54
C SER A 160 0.32 -16.23 3.97
N LYS A 161 0.51 -17.39 4.62
CA LYS A 161 0.11 -17.58 6.04
C LYS A 161 0.95 -16.71 6.97
N ARG A 162 0.30 -15.99 7.89
CA ARG A 162 0.95 -15.07 8.86
C ARG A 162 1.54 -15.78 10.08
N ARG A 163 0.86 -16.84 10.54
CA ARG A 163 1.18 -17.60 11.77
C ARG A 163 1.75 -18.97 11.43
N GLY A 164 2.48 -19.56 12.38
CA GLY A 164 3.03 -20.91 12.25
C GLY A 164 4.03 -21.02 11.10
N LYS A 165 4.87 -20.02 10.91
CA LYS A 165 5.98 -20.02 9.93
C LYS A 165 7.28 -20.31 10.65
N LEU A 166 8.20 -21.00 9.98
CA LEU A 166 9.56 -21.18 10.47
C LEU A 166 10.43 -20.07 9.89
N ASN A 167 11.04 -19.24 10.74
CA ASN A 167 11.78 -18.05 10.31
C ASN A 167 12.99 -18.38 9.43
N LYS A 168 13.69 -19.49 9.71
CA LYS A 168 14.85 -19.97 8.94
C LYS A 168 14.48 -20.26 7.48
N PHE A 169 13.38 -20.97 7.25
CA PHE A 169 12.94 -21.38 5.91
C PHE A 169 12.00 -20.37 5.24
N ARG A 170 11.36 -19.47 6.01
CA ARG A 170 10.32 -18.54 5.55
C ARG A 170 9.10 -19.25 4.95
N VAL A 171 8.80 -20.46 5.43
CA VAL A 171 7.70 -21.31 4.98
C VAL A 171 6.77 -21.62 6.16
N SER A 172 5.47 -21.85 5.90
CA SER A 172 4.51 -22.30 6.92
C SER A 172 4.81 -23.73 7.38
N ARG A 173 4.42 -24.09 8.60
CA ARG A 173 4.65 -25.43 9.18
C ARG A 173 4.09 -26.58 8.33
N HIS A 174 2.97 -26.36 7.65
CA HIS A 174 2.35 -27.38 6.80
C HIS A 174 3.19 -27.60 5.54
N CYS A 175 3.47 -26.53 4.79
CA CYS A 175 4.33 -26.61 3.61
C CYS A 175 5.74 -27.12 3.97
N PHE A 176 6.28 -26.73 5.14
CA PHE A 176 7.56 -27.24 5.62
C PHE A 176 7.52 -28.76 5.83
N ARG A 177 6.47 -29.27 6.51
CA ARG A 177 6.26 -30.70 6.71
C ARG A 177 6.10 -31.43 5.37
N ASP A 178 5.28 -30.90 4.47
CA ASP A 178 5.03 -31.52 3.17
C ASP A 178 6.29 -31.61 2.30
N ILE A 179 7.19 -30.60 2.37
CA ILE A 179 8.48 -30.63 1.65
C ILE A 179 9.48 -31.55 2.36
N ALA A 180 9.52 -31.53 3.70
CA ALA A 180 10.43 -32.35 4.48
C ALA A 180 10.11 -33.85 4.36
N ASP A 181 8.83 -34.23 4.43
CA ASP A 181 8.38 -35.63 4.29
C ASP A 181 8.65 -36.19 2.87
N ARG A 182 8.74 -35.32 1.86
CA ARG A 182 9.15 -35.68 0.49
C ARG A 182 10.67 -35.75 0.30
N GLY A 183 11.47 -35.44 1.32
CA GLY A 183 12.92 -35.36 1.21
C GLY A 183 13.43 -34.17 0.40
N GLY A 184 12.61 -33.12 0.20
CA GLY A 184 12.99 -31.93 -0.58
C GLY A 184 13.91 -30.95 0.16
N LEU A 185 14.22 -31.20 1.43
CA LEU A 185 15.11 -30.37 2.26
C LEU A 185 16.30 -31.19 2.75
N SER A 186 17.50 -30.69 2.50
CA SER A 186 18.73 -31.34 2.93
C SER A 186 18.90 -31.34 4.46
N GLY A 187 19.29 -32.49 5.01
CA GLY A 187 19.61 -32.65 6.43
C GLY A 187 18.42 -32.59 7.39
N ILE A 188 17.18 -32.59 6.88
CA ILE A 188 15.98 -32.61 7.73
C ILE A 188 15.49 -34.04 7.85
N GLN A 189 15.56 -34.57 9.06
CA GLN A 189 15.04 -35.89 9.43
C GLN A 189 14.06 -35.77 10.59
N ARG A 190 13.19 -36.77 10.76
CA ARG A 190 12.35 -36.87 11.96
C ARG A 190 13.25 -37.18 13.15
N SER A 191 12.98 -36.53 14.28
CA SER A 191 13.68 -36.83 15.53
C SER A 191 13.28 -38.22 16.00
N ILE A 192 14.26 -39.06 16.25
CA ILE A 192 14.12 -40.38 16.87
C ILE A 192 14.99 -40.31 18.13
N TRP A 193 14.39 -40.60 19.28
CA TRP A 193 15.05 -40.68 20.58
C TRP A 193 14.60 -41.95 21.29
#